data_AF-A0A662YMM5-F1
#
_entry.id   AF-A0A662YMM5-F1
#
_cell.length_a   1.000
_cell.length_b   1.000
_cell.length_c   1.000
_cell.angle_alpha   90.00
_cell.angle_beta   90.00
_cell.angle_gamma   90.00
#
_symmetry.space_group_name_H-M   'P 1'
#
loop_
_entity.id
_entity.type
_entity.pdbx_description
1 polymer ?
#
loop_
_entity_poly.entity_id
_entity_poly.type
_entity_poly.pdbx_seq_one_letter_code
_entity_poly.pdbx_strand_id
1 'polypeptide(L)'
;MDKKSISELLREAADRIDRGSPGQDANQPSQMRLPVQENSSPPVVAAPSLNVTRQGTLLKMAGRMIGHSFLHGGPCLSGISPAIVHVLFGGTPETVTIQLEDCPDLDLRSTIQLLEGNTELSEQEKGIILDLALSWDLLGVNQNRRWLFERLLLHAVINDPF
;
A
#
# COMPACT_ATOMS: atom_id res chain seq x y z
N MET A 1 2.42 3.82 32.00
CA MET A 1 2.83 3.81 30.58
C MET A 1 1.57 4.13 29.80
N ASP A 2 1.34 5.41 29.51
CA ASP A 2 0.06 5.89 29.00
C ASP A 2 -0.13 5.50 27.53
N LYS A 3 -1.20 4.75 27.27
CA LYS A 3 -1.68 4.49 25.92
C LYS A 3 -2.45 5.74 25.47
N LYS A 4 -1.79 6.65 24.73
CA LYS A 4 -2.50 7.74 24.04
C LYS A 4 -3.55 7.10 23.11
N SER A 5 -4.78 7.58 23.19
CA SER A 5 -5.85 7.13 22.30
C SER A 5 -5.51 7.53 20.87
N ILE A 6 -5.82 6.66 19.90
CA ILE A 6 -5.60 6.93 18.47
C ILE A 6 -6.26 8.26 18.05
N SER A 7 -7.40 8.60 18.65
CA SER A 7 -8.08 9.89 18.47
C SER A 7 -7.23 11.10 18.83
N GLU A 8 -6.33 10.95 19.80
CA GLU A 8 -5.47 12.01 20.33
C GLU A 8 -4.24 12.22 19.44
N LEU A 9 -3.66 11.13 18.94
CA LEU A 9 -2.57 11.16 17.96
C LEU A 9 -3.04 11.78 16.63
N LEU A 10 -4.26 11.45 16.20
CA LEU A 10 -4.87 12.05 15.01
C LEU A 10 -5.14 13.54 15.17
N ARG A 11 -5.57 13.97 16.36
CA ARG A 11 -5.78 15.39 16.67
C ARG A 11 -4.47 16.17 16.67
N GLU A 12 -3.41 15.60 17.25
CA GLU A 12 -2.08 16.21 17.30
C GLU A 12 -1.43 16.33 15.92
N ALA A 13 -1.67 15.37 15.02
CA ALA A 13 -1.24 15.44 13.63
C ALA A 13 -1.97 16.53 12.83
N ALA A 14 -3.29 16.68 13.00
CA ALA A 14 -4.08 17.74 12.36
C ALA A 14 -3.61 19.14 12.78
N ASP A 15 -3.30 19.31 14.07
CA ASP A 15 -2.85 20.59 14.66
C ASP A 15 -1.46 21.03 14.17
N ARG A 16 -0.65 20.10 13.65
CA ARG A 16 0.67 20.39 13.06
C ARG A 16 0.58 20.81 11.60
N ILE A 17 -0.49 20.42 10.90
CA ILE A 17 -0.73 20.77 9.50
C ILE A 17 -1.27 22.21 9.41
N ASP A 18 -2.11 22.63 10.35
CA ASP A 18 -2.73 23.97 10.36
C ASP A 18 -1.73 25.10 10.68
N ARG A 19 -0.58 24.78 11.29
CA ARG A 19 0.48 25.74 11.64
C ARG A 19 1.52 25.96 10.52
N GLY A 20 1.29 25.42 9.33
CA GLY A 20 2.18 25.53 8.16
C GLY A 20 1.85 26.70 7.22
N SER A 21 2.46 27.85 7.49
CA SER A 21 2.76 29.00 6.60
C SER A 21 1.74 30.17 6.50
N PRO A 22 2.20 31.41 6.78
CA PRO A 22 1.41 32.64 6.62
C PRO A 22 1.51 33.22 5.20
N GLY A 23 0.36 33.70 4.70
CA GLY A 23 0.17 34.86 3.82
C GLY A 23 0.89 34.94 2.46
N GLN A 24 0.12 34.91 1.37
CA GLN A 24 0.28 35.86 0.27
C GLN A 24 -1.04 36.10 -0.46
N ASP A 25 -1.39 37.38 -0.59
CA ASP A 25 -2.61 37.95 -1.14
C ASP A 25 -2.82 37.74 -2.65
N ALA A 26 -4.11 37.69 -3.02
CA ALA A 26 -4.75 38.23 -4.22
C ALA A 26 -4.09 38.02 -5.62
N ASN A 27 -4.72 37.20 -6.47
CA ASN A 27 -5.22 37.66 -7.79
C ASN A 27 -6.18 36.64 -8.47
N GLN A 28 -7.08 37.16 -9.30
CA GLN A 28 -8.18 36.51 -10.05
C GLN A 28 -7.75 35.42 -11.08
N PRO A 29 -8.68 34.56 -11.57
CA PRO A 29 -8.35 33.44 -12.43
C PRO A 29 -8.25 33.88 -13.90
N SER A 30 -7.02 33.96 -14.43
CA SER A 30 -6.77 34.06 -15.86
C SER A 30 -6.94 32.69 -16.52
N GLN A 31 -8.02 32.51 -17.26
CA GLN A 31 -8.23 31.38 -18.18
C GLN A 31 -7.07 31.33 -19.19
N MET A 32 -6.19 30.33 -19.09
CA MET A 32 -5.07 30.15 -20.01
C MET A 32 -5.48 29.27 -21.19
N ARG A 33 -5.74 29.93 -22.33
CA ARG A 33 -5.95 29.31 -23.64
C ARG A 33 -4.61 28.78 -24.16
N LEU A 34 -4.48 27.47 -24.36
CA LEU A 34 -3.29 26.86 -24.99
C LEU A 34 -3.26 27.19 -26.48
N PRO A 35 -2.14 27.70 -27.05
CA PRO A 35 -1.97 27.74 -28.49
C PRO A 35 -1.59 26.35 -29.01
N VAL A 36 -2.28 25.91 -30.05
CA VAL A 36 -1.91 24.74 -30.86
C VAL A 36 -0.64 25.09 -31.62
N GLN A 37 0.44 24.34 -31.39
CA GLN A 37 1.64 24.38 -32.22
C GLN A 37 1.89 22.99 -32.81
N GLU A 38 1.80 22.96 -34.15
CA GLU A 38 1.93 21.80 -35.02
C GLU A 38 3.41 21.48 -35.29
N ASN A 39 3.70 20.17 -35.46
CA ASN A 39 4.91 19.58 -36.04
C ASN A 39 6.26 19.76 -35.35
N SER A 40 6.71 18.69 -34.66
CA SER A 40 7.86 17.89 -35.10
C SER A 40 7.96 16.62 -34.24
N SER A 41 7.90 15.45 -34.88
CA SER A 41 7.99 14.14 -34.21
C SER A 41 9.32 13.98 -33.46
N PRO A 42 9.34 13.80 -32.13
CA PRO A 42 10.57 13.43 -31.44
C PRO A 42 10.83 11.91 -31.57
N PRO A 43 12.09 11.47 -31.45
CA PRO A 43 12.44 10.06 -31.58
C PRO A 43 11.77 9.26 -30.46
N VAL A 44 11.28 8.06 -30.79
CA VAL A 44 10.68 7.11 -29.84
C VAL A 44 11.80 6.57 -28.93
N VAL A 45 12.19 7.36 -27.95
CA VAL A 45 12.87 6.88 -26.76
C VAL A 45 11.80 6.16 -25.96
N ALA A 46 11.84 4.83 -25.94
CA ALA A 46 10.99 4.02 -25.08
C ALA A 46 11.21 4.48 -23.63
N ALA A 47 10.27 5.26 -23.08
CA ALA A 47 10.34 5.80 -21.73
C ALA A 47 10.16 4.65 -20.73
N PRO A 48 11.18 4.24 -19.95
CA PRO A 48 11.06 3.17 -18.97
C PRO A 48 10.30 3.60 -17.69
N SER A 49 9.49 4.65 -17.73
CA SER A 49 9.08 5.38 -16.51
C SER A 49 7.59 5.71 -16.42
N LEU A 50 6.75 5.33 -17.41
CA LEU A 50 5.34 5.73 -17.40
C LEU A 50 4.53 5.01 -16.30
N ASN A 51 4.83 3.74 -16.02
CA ASN A 51 4.08 2.96 -15.03
C ASN A 51 4.40 3.37 -13.58
N VAL A 52 5.69 3.56 -13.25
CA VAL A 52 6.13 4.04 -11.92
C VAL A 52 5.55 5.44 -11.62
N THR A 53 5.52 6.32 -12.63
CA THR A 53 4.96 7.67 -12.46
C THR A 53 3.44 7.64 -12.31
N ARG A 54 2.74 6.72 -13.01
CA ARG A 54 1.28 6.54 -12.90
C ARG A 54 0.89 5.96 -11.53
N GLN A 55 1.59 4.96 -11.03
CA GLN A 55 1.29 4.39 -9.72
C GLN A 55 1.55 5.42 -8.60
N GLY A 56 2.65 6.17 -8.72
CA GLY A 56 2.97 7.26 -7.78
C GLY A 56 1.94 8.40 -7.78
N THR A 57 1.32 8.72 -8.93
CA THR A 57 0.24 9.72 -8.97
C THR A 57 -1.06 9.20 -8.38
N LEU A 58 -1.40 7.92 -8.60
CA LEU A 58 -2.57 7.28 -8.00
C LEU A 58 -2.48 7.19 -6.48
N LEU A 59 -1.32 6.79 -5.93
CA LEU A 59 -1.13 6.72 -4.47
C LEU A 59 -1.25 8.11 -3.82
N LYS A 60 -0.68 9.14 -4.45
CA LYS A 60 -0.81 10.53 -3.99
C LYS A 60 -2.27 11.02 -4.03
N MET A 61 -3.01 10.65 -5.08
CA MET A 61 -4.43 10.96 -5.19
C MET A 61 -5.22 10.25 -4.08
N ALA A 62 -4.99 8.94 -3.87
CA ALA A 62 -5.63 8.17 -2.81
C ALA A 62 -5.38 8.78 -1.43
N GLY A 63 -4.14 9.16 -1.12
CA GLY A 63 -3.80 9.87 0.12
C GLY A 63 -4.55 11.19 0.29
N ARG A 64 -4.68 11.99 -0.78
CA ARG A 64 -5.48 13.23 -0.76
C ARG A 64 -6.96 12.97 -0.52
N MET A 65 -7.53 11.95 -1.16
CA MET A 65 -8.93 11.56 -0.98
C MET A 65 -9.21 11.10 0.46
N ILE A 66 -8.33 10.26 1.03
CA ILE A 66 -8.41 9.82 2.42
C ILE A 66 -8.31 11.01 3.38
N GLY A 67 -7.32 11.89 3.18
CA GLY A 67 -7.14 13.09 4.02
C GLY A 67 -8.34 14.05 3.95
N HIS A 68 -8.89 14.29 2.75
CA HIS A 68 -10.10 15.09 2.58
C HIS A 68 -11.29 14.47 3.30
N SER A 69 -11.48 13.15 3.18
CA SER A 69 -12.52 12.40 3.91
C SER A 69 -12.36 12.59 5.42
N PHE A 70 -11.13 12.54 5.94
CA PHE A 70 -10.84 12.75 7.36
C PHE A 70 -11.21 14.15 7.85
N LEU A 71 -10.84 15.20 7.10
CA LEU A 71 -11.09 16.59 7.48
C LEU A 71 -12.57 16.97 7.43
N HIS A 72 -13.35 16.33 6.57
CA HIS A 72 -14.77 16.65 6.35
C HIS A 72 -15.74 15.63 6.95
N GLY A 73 -15.27 14.69 7.78
CA GLY A 73 -16.12 13.72 8.48
C GLY A 73 -16.71 12.62 7.58
N GLY A 74 -16.05 12.31 6.47
CA GLY A 74 -16.36 11.17 5.61
C GLY A 74 -15.88 9.82 6.17
N PRO A 75 -16.08 8.71 5.43
CA PRO A 75 -15.80 7.34 5.90
C PRO A 75 -14.31 6.99 6.09
N CYS A 76 -13.38 7.93 5.86
CA CYS A 76 -11.93 7.83 6.06
C CYS A 76 -11.26 6.56 5.50
N LEU A 77 -11.25 5.48 6.30
CA LEU A 77 -10.54 4.21 6.06
C LEU A 77 -11.48 2.99 6.14
N SER A 78 -12.79 3.21 6.12
CA SER A 78 -13.77 2.12 6.11
C SER A 78 -13.50 1.17 4.94
N GLY A 79 -13.40 -0.13 5.23
CA GLY A 79 -13.11 -1.17 4.23
C GLY A 79 -11.62 -1.41 3.96
N ILE A 80 -10.72 -0.64 4.59
CA ILE A 80 -9.28 -0.93 4.56
C ILE A 80 -8.95 -1.92 5.69
N SER A 81 -8.10 -2.90 5.38
CA SER A 81 -7.60 -3.86 6.37
C SER A 81 -7.02 -3.16 7.60
N PRO A 82 -7.35 -3.60 8.82
CA PRO A 82 -6.76 -3.09 10.06
C PRO A 82 -5.22 -3.18 10.07
N ALA A 83 -4.65 -4.21 9.43
CA ALA A 83 -3.20 -4.37 9.32
C ALA A 83 -2.57 -3.22 8.52
N ILE A 84 -3.18 -2.85 7.39
CA ILE A 84 -2.73 -1.73 6.56
C ILE A 84 -2.89 -0.42 7.31
N VAL A 85 -4.01 -0.23 8.03
CA VAL A 85 -4.24 0.97 8.85
C VAL A 85 -3.17 1.12 9.94
N HIS A 86 -2.81 0.04 10.63
CA HIS A 86 -1.75 0.04 11.65
C HIS A 86 -0.43 0.58 11.08
N VAL A 87 -0.02 0.09 9.91
CA VAL A 87 1.22 0.52 9.25
C VAL A 87 1.14 1.98 8.77
N LEU A 88 0.01 2.38 8.18
CA LEU A 88 -0.21 3.76 7.71
C LEU A 88 -0.07 4.80 8.83
N PHE A 89 -0.41 4.44 10.08
CA PHE A 89 -0.27 5.31 11.25
C PHE A 89 1.02 5.12 12.04
N GLY A 90 2.06 4.55 11.41
CA GLY A 90 3.41 4.47 11.97
C GLY A 90 3.70 3.22 12.78
N GLY A 91 2.81 2.23 12.77
CA GLY A 91 3.13 0.87 13.20
C GLY A 91 4.15 0.24 12.26
N THR A 92 4.97 -0.68 12.77
CA THR A 92 5.95 -1.38 11.91
C THR A 92 5.34 -2.68 11.36
N PRO A 93 5.73 -3.13 10.16
CA PRO A 93 5.26 -4.39 9.58
C PRO A 93 5.51 -5.62 10.46
N GLU A 94 6.52 -5.58 11.34
CA GLU A 94 6.85 -6.68 12.25
C GLU A 94 5.92 -6.76 13.47
N THR A 95 5.23 -5.67 13.80
CA THR A 95 4.30 -5.59 14.95
C THR A 95 2.86 -5.82 14.57
N VAL A 96 2.56 -5.85 13.27
CA VAL A 96 1.21 -6.00 12.77
C VAL A 96 0.77 -7.47 12.82
N THR A 97 -0.48 -7.69 13.19
CA THR A 97 -1.11 -9.01 13.05
C THR A 97 -1.86 -9.02 11.72
N ILE A 98 -1.49 -9.92 10.83
CA ILE A 98 -2.06 -10.04 9.48
C ILE A 98 -2.80 -11.37 9.38
N GLN A 99 -3.98 -11.32 8.79
CA GLN A 99 -4.83 -12.48 8.52
C GLN A 99 -5.00 -12.66 7.01
N LEU A 100 -5.45 -13.84 6.57
CA LEU A 100 -5.64 -14.14 5.14
C LEU A 100 -6.62 -13.17 4.46
N GLU A 101 -7.61 -12.68 5.22
CA GLU A 101 -8.63 -11.74 4.77
C GLU A 101 -8.06 -10.36 4.44
N ASP A 102 -6.90 -10.02 5.02
CA ASP A 102 -6.20 -8.77 4.75
C ASP A 102 -5.53 -8.77 3.36
N CYS A 103 -5.28 -9.96 2.78
CA CYS A 103 -4.74 -10.12 1.42
C CYS A 103 -5.87 -9.94 0.40
N PRO A 104 -5.86 -8.89 -0.44
CA PRO A 104 -6.93 -8.65 -1.41
C PRO A 104 -6.87 -9.60 -2.62
N ASP A 105 -5.70 -10.18 -2.89
CA ASP A 105 -5.49 -11.11 -4.00
C ASP A 105 -5.93 -12.53 -3.61
N LEU A 106 -6.94 -13.05 -4.31
CA LEU A 106 -7.55 -14.35 -4.01
C LEU A 106 -6.63 -15.53 -4.41
N ASP A 107 -5.79 -15.36 -5.42
CA ASP A 107 -4.88 -16.42 -5.89
C ASP A 107 -3.71 -16.56 -4.92
N LEU A 108 -3.15 -15.43 -4.47
CA LEU A 108 -2.15 -15.41 -3.40
C LEU A 108 -2.72 -15.96 -2.10
N ARG A 109 -3.94 -15.52 -1.71
CA ARG A 109 -4.61 -16.03 -0.50
C ARG A 109 -4.77 -17.56 -0.55
N SER A 110 -5.25 -18.09 -1.66
CA SER A 110 -5.46 -19.53 -1.83
C SER A 110 -4.14 -20.30 -1.76
N THR A 111 -3.08 -19.77 -2.37
CA THR A 111 -1.74 -20.38 -2.35
C THR A 111 -1.14 -20.38 -0.94
N ILE A 112 -1.24 -19.25 -0.23
CA ILE A 112 -0.71 -19.12 1.14
C ILE A 112 -1.51 -20.02 2.10
N GLN A 113 -2.82 -20.16 1.89
CA GLN A 113 -3.67 -21.01 2.71
C GLN A 113 -3.25 -22.49 2.70
N LEU A 114 -2.59 -22.97 1.65
CA LEU A 114 -2.02 -24.33 1.62
C LEU A 114 -0.99 -24.57 2.74
N LEU A 115 -0.34 -23.52 3.23
CA LEU A 115 0.61 -23.60 4.34
C LEU A 115 -0.07 -23.62 5.71
N GLU A 116 -1.38 -23.42 5.79
CA GLU A 116 -2.14 -23.47 7.03
C GLU A 116 -2.30 -24.90 7.55
N GLY A 117 -1.94 -25.12 8.81
CA GLY A 117 -2.05 -26.43 9.47
C GLY A 117 -0.95 -27.43 9.10
N ASN A 118 -1.26 -28.72 9.31
CA ASN A 118 -0.30 -29.84 9.20
C ASN A 118 -0.60 -30.78 8.01
N THR A 119 -1.45 -30.37 7.07
CA THR A 119 -1.83 -31.21 5.91
C THR A 119 -0.63 -31.49 5.03
N GLU A 120 -0.41 -32.75 4.64
CA GLU A 120 0.66 -33.09 3.70
C GLU A 120 0.43 -32.41 2.36
N LEU A 121 1.44 -31.67 1.90
CA LEU A 121 1.43 -31.00 0.60
C LEU A 121 1.87 -31.97 -0.48
N SER A 122 1.13 -32.00 -1.59
CA SER A 122 1.55 -32.65 -2.82
C SER A 122 2.81 -31.99 -3.40
N GLU A 123 3.54 -32.71 -4.24
CA GLU A 123 4.72 -32.16 -4.93
C GLU A 123 4.37 -30.95 -5.82
N GLN A 124 3.16 -30.93 -6.38
CA GLN A 124 2.63 -29.81 -7.14
C GLN A 124 2.44 -28.57 -6.27
N GLU A 125 1.78 -28.70 -5.11
CA GLU A 125 1.56 -27.59 -4.18
C GLU A 125 2.89 -27.06 -3.63
N LYS A 126 3.83 -27.94 -3.30
CA LYS A 126 5.20 -27.54 -2.90
C LYS A 126 5.88 -26.74 -4.00
N GLY A 127 5.72 -27.13 -5.26
CA GLY A 127 6.26 -26.42 -6.42
C GLY A 127 5.71 -25.01 -6.53
N ILE A 128 4.39 -24.84 -6.42
CA ILE A 128 3.72 -23.53 -6.49
C ILE A 128 4.17 -22.62 -5.34
N ILE A 129 4.18 -23.14 -4.11
CA ILE A 129 4.61 -22.38 -2.94
C ILE A 129 6.09 -21.99 -3.04
N LEU A 130 6.92 -22.90 -3.54
CA LEU A 130 8.34 -22.64 -3.74
C LEU A 130 8.56 -21.55 -4.80
N ASP A 131 7.85 -21.60 -5.92
CA ASP A 131 7.91 -20.58 -6.97
C ASP A 131 7.51 -19.21 -6.42
N LEU A 132 6.40 -19.14 -5.68
CA LEU A 132 5.97 -17.92 -5.00
C LEU A 132 7.02 -17.42 -4.00
N ALA A 133 7.56 -18.30 -3.15
CA ALA A 133 8.59 -17.93 -2.19
C ALA A 133 9.86 -17.38 -2.87
N LEU A 134 10.31 -18.01 -3.95
CA LEU A 134 11.47 -17.57 -4.71
C LEU A 134 11.22 -16.23 -5.41
N SER A 135 9.99 -15.95 -5.86
CA SER A 135 9.63 -14.67 -6.47
C SER A 135 9.78 -13.49 -5.49
N TRP A 136 9.75 -13.75 -4.18
CA TRP A 136 9.95 -12.78 -3.11
C TRP A 136 11.24 -12.99 -2.30
N ASP A 137 12.23 -13.69 -2.87
CA ASP A 137 13.55 -13.97 -2.25
C ASP A 137 13.47 -14.70 -0.88
N LEU A 138 12.43 -15.48 -0.66
CA LEU A 138 12.23 -16.28 0.56
C LEU A 138 12.78 -17.70 0.38
N LEU A 139 13.37 -18.23 1.46
CA LEU A 139 13.78 -19.64 1.51
C LEU A 139 12.52 -20.52 1.61
N GLY A 140 12.41 -21.52 0.73
CA GLY A 140 11.22 -22.37 0.59
C GLY A 140 10.89 -23.28 1.80
N VAL A 141 9.86 -24.12 1.60
CA VAL A 141 9.06 -24.90 2.59
C VAL A 141 9.84 -25.79 3.58
N ASN A 142 11.14 -26.01 3.41
CA ASN A 142 11.84 -27.16 4.00
C ASN A 142 12.13 -27.11 5.51
N GLN A 143 11.87 -26.01 6.23
CA GLN A 143 12.26 -25.93 7.65
C GLN A 143 11.21 -25.33 8.60
N ASN A 144 10.27 -24.50 8.12
CA ASN A 144 9.23 -23.92 8.99
C ASN A 144 8.03 -23.39 8.17
N ARG A 145 6.96 -24.21 8.03
CA ARG A 145 5.74 -23.83 7.29
C ARG A 145 5.05 -22.62 7.87
N ARG A 146 5.01 -22.51 9.20
CA ARG A 146 4.37 -21.38 9.89
C ARG A 146 5.11 -20.07 9.61
N TRP A 147 6.44 -20.10 9.69
CA TRP A 147 7.26 -18.94 9.35
C TRP A 147 7.06 -18.53 7.89
N LEU A 148 7.04 -19.49 6.96
CA LEU A 148 6.83 -19.19 5.55
C LEU A 148 5.43 -18.61 5.30
N PHE A 149 4.40 -19.16 5.94
CA PHE A 149 3.03 -18.61 5.92
C PHE A 149 3.02 -17.15 6.38
N GLU A 150 3.58 -16.86 7.55
CA GLU A 150 3.62 -15.51 8.13
C GLU A 150 4.41 -14.53 7.23
N ARG A 151 5.52 -14.97 6.62
CA ARG A 151 6.32 -14.16 5.69
C ARG A 151 5.60 -13.90 4.37
N LEU A 152 5.05 -14.93 3.73
CA LEU A 152 4.32 -14.76 2.47
C LEU A 152 3.11 -13.84 2.65
N LEU A 153 2.38 -14.00 3.75
CA LEU A 153 1.23 -13.16 4.05
C LEU A 153 1.61 -11.69 4.31
N LEU A 154 2.73 -11.47 5.01
CA LEU A 154 3.30 -10.13 5.19
C LEU A 154 3.65 -9.46 3.86
N HIS A 155 4.27 -10.22 2.95
CA HIS A 155 4.62 -9.73 1.62
C HIS A 155 3.38 -9.40 0.78
N ALA A 156 2.40 -10.31 0.74
CA ALA A 156 1.17 -10.15 -0.03
C ALA A 156 0.29 -8.98 0.41
N VAL A 157 0.41 -8.52 1.66
CA VAL A 157 -0.44 -7.43 2.20
C VAL A 157 0.28 -6.09 2.27
N ILE A 158 1.57 -6.09 2.66
CA ILE A 158 2.29 -4.85 3.00
C ILE A 158 3.43 -4.56 2.04
N ASN A 159 4.22 -5.56 1.67
CA ASN A 159 5.50 -5.33 0.99
C ASN A 159 5.44 -5.50 -0.52
N ASP A 160 4.26 -5.73 -1.12
CA ASP A 160 4.18 -6.14 -2.53
C ASP A 160 4.91 -5.12 -3.44
N PRO A 161 6.04 -5.53 -4.05
CA PRO A 161 6.89 -4.65 -4.83
C PRO A 161 6.42 -4.73 -6.29
N PHE A 162 5.62 -3.76 -6.72
CA PHE A 162 5.48 -3.46 -8.15
C PHE A 162 6.66 -2.61 -8.64
#